data_AF-T2JN88-F1
#
_entry.id   AF-T2JN88-F1
#
_cell.length_a   1.000
_cell.length_b   1.000
_cell.length_c   1.000
_cell.angle_alpha   90.00
_cell.angle_beta   90.00
_cell.angle_gamma   90.00
#
_symmetry.space_group_name_H-M   'P 1'
#
loop_
_entity.id
_entity.type
_entity.pdbx_description
1 polymer ?
#
loop_
_entity_poly.entity_id
_entity_poly.type
_entity_poly.pdbx_seq_one_letter_code
_entity_poly.pdbx_strand_id
1 'polypeptide(L)'
;MKFVLADNIAPYIDLSVADNAWTVWFFALLFTLRIYFDFAGYSFVAVGIASFLGVKLTVNFLAPYTSQSINEFWRRWHITLSTWFRDYVFLPLMGSNKKWAAFYLFLTFTLSGFWHGAAWNFIIWGAYHGALLLVLRYLGRPFYGLMGNYLPRPQIVSWFLTFTSVTLGCLFFMETNSRRLLTKLLTIITPGAYSWENLQAVFGSYSINEASALLFILGLSLFVLLMEHLAVWQGKFEYDLLLSRWLSPILLALTILLAANTPSEFIYFEF
;
A
#
# COMPACT_ATOMS: atom_id res chain seq x y z
N MET A 1 -0.82 7.64 12.61
CA MET A 1 -1.15 7.00 11.31
C MET A 1 -2.62 7.20 10.96
N LYS A 2 -3.60 6.57 11.64
CA LYS A 2 -5.04 6.75 11.35
C LYS A 2 -5.54 8.20 11.40
N PHE A 3 -5.62 8.78 12.60
CA PHE A 3 -6.32 10.06 12.83
C PHE A 3 -5.70 11.30 12.18
N VAL A 4 -4.41 11.25 11.85
CA VAL A 4 -3.68 12.40 11.28
C VAL A 4 -3.33 12.17 9.82
N LEU A 5 -2.79 10.99 9.45
CA LEU A 5 -2.31 10.80 8.08
C LEU A 5 -3.43 10.28 7.20
N ALA A 6 -4.03 9.14 7.55
CA ALA A 6 -5.07 8.53 6.71
C ALA A 6 -6.31 9.44 6.59
N ASP A 7 -6.83 9.92 7.71
CA ASP A 7 -8.07 10.70 7.73
C ASP A 7 -7.93 12.07 7.05
N ASN A 8 -6.75 12.71 7.13
CA ASN A 8 -6.51 13.95 6.40
C ASN A 8 -6.09 13.75 4.94
N ILE A 9 -5.63 12.55 4.52
CA ILE A 9 -5.39 12.25 3.09
C ILE A 9 -6.71 11.93 2.37
N ALA A 10 -7.65 11.26 3.06
CA ALA A 10 -8.88 10.76 2.47
C ALA A 10 -9.68 11.77 1.61
N PRO A 11 -9.90 13.03 2.05
CA PRO A 11 -10.72 13.98 1.31
C PRO A 11 -10.12 14.42 -0.03
N TYR A 12 -8.83 14.19 -0.24
CA TYR A 12 -8.11 14.58 -1.46
C TYR A 12 -8.15 13.51 -2.56
N ILE A 13 -8.86 12.39 -2.34
CA ILE A 13 -8.96 11.30 -3.30
C ILE A 13 -10.34 11.33 -3.97
N ASP A 14 -10.40 11.83 -5.20
CA ASP A 14 -11.63 11.77 -6.01
C ASP A 14 -11.56 10.60 -7.01
N LEU A 15 -12.29 9.52 -6.70
CA LEU A 15 -12.32 8.34 -7.56
C LEU A 15 -13.02 8.56 -8.89
N SER A 16 -13.77 9.65 -9.08
CA SER A 16 -14.52 9.91 -10.31
C SER A 16 -13.61 10.29 -11.50
N VAL A 17 -12.45 10.88 -11.23
CA VAL A 17 -11.49 11.31 -12.27
C VAL A 17 -10.79 10.11 -12.91
N ALA A 18 -10.81 10.02 -14.24
CA ALA A 18 -10.27 8.87 -14.96
C ALA A 18 -9.55 9.20 -16.28
N ASP A 19 -9.66 10.42 -16.78
CA ASP A 19 -9.17 10.89 -18.09
C ASP A 19 -7.82 11.61 -18.03
N ASN A 20 -7.36 12.00 -16.85
CA ASN A 20 -6.06 12.63 -16.63
C ASN A 20 -5.07 11.66 -15.96
N ALA A 21 -3.99 11.28 -16.67
CA ALA A 21 -3.02 10.32 -16.18
C ALA A 21 -2.26 10.79 -14.93
N TRP A 22 -1.95 12.09 -14.84
CA TRP A 22 -1.29 12.66 -13.67
C TRP A 22 -2.16 12.57 -12.44
N THR A 23 -3.46 12.90 -12.57
CA THR A 23 -4.42 12.78 -11.48
C THR A 23 -4.65 11.33 -11.05
N VAL A 24 -4.76 10.41 -12.01
CA VAL A 24 -4.95 8.97 -11.71
C VAL A 24 -3.77 8.41 -10.91
N TRP A 25 -2.53 8.73 -11.30
CA TRP A 25 -1.34 8.35 -10.52
C TRP A 25 -1.30 9.02 -9.16
N PHE A 26 -1.63 10.31 -9.09
CA PHE A 26 -1.66 11.06 -7.84
C PHE A 26 -2.63 10.43 -6.84
N PHE A 27 -3.86 10.14 -7.26
CA PHE A 27 -4.86 9.48 -6.42
C PHE A 27 -4.49 8.04 -6.06
N ALA A 28 -3.86 7.28 -6.97
CA ALA A 28 -3.35 5.95 -6.64
C ALA A 28 -2.25 6.01 -5.54
N LEU A 29 -1.37 7.01 -5.59
CA LEU A 29 -0.35 7.24 -4.56
C LEU A 29 -0.96 7.68 -3.23
N LEU A 30 -1.90 8.63 -3.25
CA LEU A 30 -2.63 9.04 -2.05
C LEU A 30 -3.38 7.86 -1.43
N PHE A 31 -4.06 7.06 -2.25
CA PHE A 31 -4.75 5.86 -1.79
C PHE A 31 -3.79 4.84 -1.20
N THR A 32 -2.62 4.64 -1.82
CA THR A 32 -1.56 3.76 -1.29
C THR A 32 -1.12 4.23 0.10
N LEU A 33 -0.88 5.52 0.31
CA LEU A 33 -0.57 6.04 1.65
C LEU A 33 -1.74 5.84 2.63
N ARG A 34 -2.95 6.19 2.19
CA ARG A 34 -4.18 6.09 3.00
C ARG A 34 -4.42 4.67 3.48
N ILE A 35 -4.44 3.68 2.58
CA ILE A 35 -4.73 2.28 2.93
C ILE A 35 -3.73 1.74 3.95
N TYR A 36 -2.45 2.10 3.84
CA TYR A 36 -1.45 1.72 4.83
C TYR A 36 -1.68 2.37 6.19
N PHE A 37 -1.79 3.70 6.23
CA PHE A 37 -1.88 4.41 7.50
C PHE A 37 -3.20 4.17 8.22
N ASP A 38 -4.28 3.95 7.47
CA ASP A 38 -5.59 3.60 8.00
C ASP A 38 -5.51 2.24 8.68
N PHE A 39 -5.10 1.22 7.92
CA PHE A 39 -5.15 -0.16 8.39
C PHE A 39 -4.07 -0.48 9.42
N ALA A 40 -2.85 0.03 9.24
CA ALA A 40 -1.80 -0.11 10.24
C ALA A 40 -2.18 0.65 11.52
N GLY A 41 -2.75 1.85 11.40
CA GLY A 41 -3.25 2.62 12.54
C GLY A 41 -4.27 1.86 13.37
N TYR A 42 -5.32 1.33 12.74
CA TYR A 42 -6.32 0.48 13.42
C TYR A 42 -5.71 -0.76 14.05
N SER A 43 -4.82 -1.45 13.32
CA SER A 43 -4.15 -2.65 13.82
C SER A 43 -3.29 -2.37 15.06
N PHE A 44 -2.60 -1.24 15.11
CA PHE A 44 -1.82 -0.85 16.29
C PHE A 44 -2.69 -0.49 17.48
N VAL A 45 -3.84 0.17 17.26
CA VAL A 45 -4.82 0.41 18.32
C VAL A 45 -5.31 -0.92 18.90
N ALA A 46 -5.64 -1.91 18.06
CA ALA A 46 -6.05 -3.24 18.51
C ALA A 46 -4.93 -3.96 19.31
N VAL A 47 -3.69 -3.90 18.84
CA VAL A 47 -2.52 -4.46 19.56
C VAL A 47 -2.33 -3.79 20.92
N GLY A 48 -2.48 -2.47 21.01
CA GLY A 48 -2.39 -1.72 22.26
C GLY A 48 -3.48 -2.11 23.26
N ILE A 49 -4.74 -2.15 22.82
CA ILE A 49 -5.88 -2.57 23.66
C ILE A 49 -5.68 -4.01 24.15
N ALA A 50 -5.31 -4.94 23.27
CA ALA A 50 -5.09 -6.33 23.65
C ALA A 50 -3.94 -6.47 24.67
N SER A 51 -2.87 -5.68 24.51
CA SER A 51 -1.74 -5.66 25.44
C SER A 51 -2.17 -5.22 26.85
N PHE A 52 -3.06 -4.22 26.97
CA PHE A 52 -3.64 -3.84 28.26
C PHE A 52 -4.47 -4.95 28.92
N LEU A 53 -5.10 -5.79 28.10
CA LEU A 53 -5.88 -6.95 28.56
C LEU A 53 -5.02 -8.21 28.80
N GLY A 54 -3.69 -8.11 28.66
CA GLY A 54 -2.78 -9.25 28.81
C GLY A 54 -2.78 -10.23 27.63
N VAL A 55 -3.36 -9.85 26.49
CA VAL A 55 -3.42 -10.66 25.27
C VAL A 55 -2.37 -10.18 24.27
N LYS A 56 -1.46 -11.08 23.88
CA LYS A 56 -0.43 -10.77 22.88
C LYS A 56 -0.95 -11.05 21.47
N LEU A 57 -1.30 -9.99 20.74
CA LEU A 57 -1.65 -10.08 19.32
C LEU A 57 -0.41 -10.00 18.41
N THR A 58 -0.52 -10.65 17.25
CA THR A 58 0.45 -10.50 16.15
C THR A 58 0.25 -9.16 15.45
N VAL A 59 1.34 -8.43 15.20
CA VAL A 59 1.28 -7.18 14.42
C VAL A 59 0.98 -7.48 12.95
N ASN A 60 0.13 -6.66 12.34
CA ASN A 60 -0.28 -6.87 10.96
C ASN A 60 0.65 -6.25 9.93
N PHE A 61 1.42 -5.23 10.31
CA PHE A 61 2.25 -4.48 9.37
C PHE A 61 3.65 -4.30 9.93
N LEU A 62 4.66 -4.54 9.08
CA LEU A 62 6.08 -4.36 9.39
C LEU A 62 6.77 -3.52 8.32
N ALA A 63 6.48 -2.20 8.32
CA ALA A 63 6.98 -1.22 7.36
C ALA A 63 6.97 -1.74 5.90
N PRO A 64 5.82 -2.19 5.38
CA PRO A 64 5.72 -2.91 4.11
C PRO A 64 6.24 -2.12 2.91
N TYR A 65 6.20 -0.79 2.95
CA TYR A 65 6.71 0.07 1.87
C TYR A 65 8.24 0.20 1.84
N THR A 66 8.96 -0.44 2.77
CA THR A 66 10.42 -0.62 2.68
C THR A 66 10.83 -1.82 1.83
N SER A 67 9.87 -2.66 1.42
CA SER A 67 10.12 -3.91 0.71
C SER A 67 10.80 -3.72 -0.64
N GLN A 68 11.76 -4.60 -0.94
CA GLN A 68 12.49 -4.62 -2.21
C GLN A 68 11.98 -5.70 -3.17
N SER A 69 10.95 -6.46 -2.78
CA SER A 69 10.27 -7.41 -3.66
C SER A 69 8.82 -7.61 -3.25
N ILE A 70 7.97 -8.03 -4.18
CA ILE A 70 6.56 -8.32 -3.90
C ILE A 70 6.38 -9.44 -2.86
N ASN A 71 7.26 -10.44 -2.85
CA ASN A 71 7.24 -11.47 -1.80
C ASN A 71 7.56 -10.90 -0.42
N GLU A 72 8.52 -9.96 -0.33
CA GLU A 72 8.82 -9.29 0.94
C GLU A 72 7.64 -8.42 1.39
N PHE A 73 7.02 -7.68 0.47
CA PHE A 73 5.83 -6.87 0.74
C PHE A 73 4.72 -7.69 1.39
N TRP A 74 4.36 -8.84 0.81
CA TRP A 74 3.31 -9.71 1.36
C TRP A 74 3.68 -10.42 2.67
N ARG A 75 4.96 -10.48 3.03
CA ARG A 75 5.39 -10.94 4.36
C ARG A 75 5.33 -9.84 5.43
N ARG A 76 5.21 -8.58 5.01
CA ARG A 76 5.17 -7.39 5.87
C ARG A 76 3.81 -6.70 5.87
N TRP A 77 2.90 -7.07 4.96
CA TRP A 77 1.57 -6.50 4.79
C TRP A 77 0.49 -7.47 5.27
N HIS A 78 -0.44 -7.00 6.10
CA HIS A 78 -1.58 -7.75 6.62
C HIS A 78 -1.25 -9.19 7.05
N ILE A 79 -0.22 -9.32 7.89
CA ILE A 79 0.46 -10.57 8.23
C ILE A 79 -0.49 -11.64 8.75
N THR A 80 -1.49 -11.29 9.57
CA THR A 80 -2.42 -12.30 10.11
C THR A 80 -3.30 -12.88 9.01
N LEU A 81 -3.79 -12.06 8.07
CA LEU A 81 -4.59 -12.52 6.93
C LEU A 81 -3.75 -13.37 5.98
N SER A 82 -2.55 -12.90 5.62
CA SER A 82 -1.66 -13.66 4.74
C SER A 82 -1.27 -15.01 5.37
N THR A 83 -1.06 -15.05 6.68
CA THR A 83 -0.81 -16.31 7.42
C THR A 83 -2.03 -17.22 7.39
N TRP A 84 -3.24 -16.67 7.58
CA TRP A 84 -4.47 -17.46 7.53
C TRP A 84 -4.68 -18.07 6.14
N PHE A 85 -4.57 -17.29 5.06
CA PHE A 85 -4.67 -17.83 3.69
C PHE A 85 -3.57 -18.85 3.38
N ARG A 86 -2.36 -18.65 3.90
CA ARG A 86 -1.28 -19.63 3.75
C ARG A 86 -1.68 -20.96 4.39
N ASP A 87 -2.11 -20.93 5.63
CA ASP A 87 -2.29 -22.14 6.45
C ASP A 87 -3.60 -22.87 6.15
N TYR A 88 -4.66 -22.15 5.78
CA TYR A 88 -6.01 -22.70 5.60
C TYR A 88 -6.46 -22.80 4.14
N VAL A 89 -5.77 -22.17 3.19
CA VAL A 89 -6.12 -22.25 1.76
C VAL A 89 -4.95 -22.80 0.95
N PHE A 90 -3.80 -22.12 0.97
CA PHE A 90 -2.67 -22.47 0.13
C PHE A 90 -2.07 -23.84 0.47
N LEU A 91 -1.71 -24.09 1.74
CA LEU A 91 -1.09 -25.35 2.16
C LEU A 91 -2.02 -26.55 1.94
N PRO A 92 -3.33 -26.48 2.29
CA PRO A 92 -4.29 -27.54 1.96
C PRO A 92 -4.44 -27.78 0.45
N LEU A 93 -4.53 -26.73 -0.38
CA LEU A 93 -4.64 -26.88 -1.84
C LEU A 93 -3.38 -27.47 -2.47
N MET A 94 -2.21 -27.07 -1.99
CA MET A 94 -0.93 -27.59 -2.47
C MET A 94 -0.74 -29.06 -2.10
N GLY A 95 -1.13 -29.44 -0.89
CA GLY A 95 -0.93 -30.78 -0.35
C GLY A 95 0.54 -31.23 -0.46
N SER A 96 0.76 -32.51 -0.79
CA SER A 96 2.10 -33.06 -1.02
C SER A 96 2.69 -32.71 -2.40
N ASN A 97 1.87 -32.23 -3.34
CA ASN A 97 2.29 -32.01 -4.72
C ASN A 97 2.85 -30.60 -4.95
N LYS A 98 4.16 -30.47 -4.73
CA LYS A 98 4.88 -29.19 -4.90
C LYS A 98 4.99 -28.73 -6.37
N LYS A 99 4.68 -29.58 -7.37
CA LYS A 99 4.77 -29.23 -8.80
C LYS A 99 3.85 -28.06 -9.16
N TRP A 100 2.66 -28.01 -8.57
CA TRP A 100 1.64 -26.99 -8.83
C TRP A 100 1.61 -25.88 -7.77
N ALA A 101 2.60 -25.84 -6.87
CA ALA A 101 2.63 -24.85 -5.79
C ALA A 101 2.54 -23.41 -6.28
N ALA A 102 3.09 -23.09 -7.46
CA ALA A 102 2.99 -21.74 -8.02
C ALA A 102 1.54 -21.43 -8.42
N PHE A 103 0.87 -22.34 -9.11
CA PHE A 103 -0.54 -22.20 -9.48
C PHE A 103 -1.45 -22.07 -8.27
N TYR A 104 -1.25 -22.90 -7.23
CA TYR A 104 -2.04 -22.79 -5.99
C TYR A 104 -1.78 -21.49 -5.23
N LEU A 105 -0.57 -20.95 -5.31
CA LEU A 105 -0.27 -19.63 -4.75
C LEU A 105 -1.06 -18.53 -5.50
N PHE A 106 -1.03 -18.55 -6.83
CA PHE A 106 -1.83 -17.65 -7.66
C PHE A 106 -3.32 -17.76 -7.33
N LEU A 107 -3.86 -18.99 -7.27
CA LEU A 107 -5.25 -19.25 -6.95
C LEU A 107 -5.60 -18.73 -5.54
N THR A 108 -4.73 -18.95 -4.55
CA THR A 108 -4.93 -18.44 -3.18
C THR A 108 -5.02 -16.92 -3.17
N PHE A 109 -4.17 -16.22 -3.91
CA PHE A 109 -4.23 -14.76 -4.03
C PHE A 109 -5.51 -14.29 -4.71
N THR A 110 -5.95 -14.96 -5.79
CA THR A 110 -7.23 -14.67 -6.44
C THR A 110 -8.42 -14.87 -5.48
N LEU A 111 -8.41 -15.96 -4.70
CA LEU A 111 -9.42 -16.23 -3.66
C LEU A 111 -9.37 -15.19 -2.52
N SER A 112 -8.19 -14.68 -2.18
CA SER A 112 -8.07 -13.59 -1.21
C SER A 112 -8.68 -12.28 -1.73
N GLY A 113 -8.64 -12.05 -3.04
CA GLY A 113 -9.40 -11.00 -3.70
C GLY A 113 -10.90 -11.14 -3.44
N PHE A 114 -11.45 -12.33 -3.62
CA PHE A 114 -12.86 -12.61 -3.35
C PHE A 114 -13.27 -12.33 -1.88
N TRP A 115 -12.37 -12.54 -0.92
CA TRP A 115 -12.62 -12.20 0.50
C TRP A 115 -12.79 -10.71 0.74
N HIS A 116 -12.21 -9.84 -0.09
CA HIS A 116 -12.31 -8.39 0.07
C HIS A 116 -13.65 -7.80 -0.39
N GLY A 117 -14.37 -8.47 -1.31
CA GLY A 117 -15.68 -8.02 -1.75
C GLY A 117 -16.18 -8.74 -3.00
N ALA A 118 -17.46 -8.52 -3.34
CA ALA A 118 -18.13 -9.20 -4.45
C ALA A 118 -17.85 -8.57 -5.84
N ALA A 119 -17.28 -7.36 -5.88
CA ALA A 119 -16.98 -6.66 -7.12
C ALA A 119 -15.76 -7.26 -7.84
N TRP A 120 -15.77 -7.20 -9.18
CA TRP A 120 -14.75 -7.82 -10.04
C TRP A 120 -13.33 -7.27 -9.82
N ASN A 121 -13.22 -6.01 -9.42
CA ASN A 121 -11.94 -5.34 -9.19
C ASN A 121 -11.10 -6.05 -8.12
N PHE A 122 -11.73 -6.64 -7.09
CA PHE A 122 -11.01 -7.38 -6.06
C PHE A 122 -10.45 -8.72 -6.55
N ILE A 123 -11.18 -9.43 -7.42
CA ILE A 123 -10.68 -10.66 -8.04
C ILE A 123 -9.50 -10.33 -8.96
N ILE A 124 -9.61 -9.26 -9.76
CA ILE A 124 -8.54 -8.76 -10.63
C ILE A 124 -7.31 -8.36 -9.80
N TRP A 125 -7.52 -7.67 -8.68
CA TRP A 125 -6.48 -7.30 -7.74
C TRP A 125 -5.74 -8.54 -7.17
N GLY A 126 -6.48 -9.57 -6.75
CA GLY A 126 -5.92 -10.81 -6.23
C GLY A 126 -5.11 -11.53 -7.31
N ALA A 127 -5.66 -11.67 -8.51
CA ALA A 127 -4.98 -12.26 -9.66
C ALA A 127 -3.71 -11.48 -10.04
N TYR A 128 -3.76 -10.15 -10.01
CA TYR A 128 -2.62 -9.27 -10.27
C TYR A 128 -1.46 -9.55 -9.30
N HIS A 129 -1.71 -9.58 -7.99
CA HIS A 129 -0.66 -9.86 -7.00
C HIS A 129 -0.17 -11.32 -7.07
N GLY A 130 -1.06 -12.28 -7.34
CA GLY A 130 -0.69 -13.66 -7.61
C GLY A 130 0.26 -13.76 -8.81
N ALA A 131 -0.04 -13.06 -9.91
CA ALA A 131 0.78 -13.04 -11.11
C ALA A 131 2.16 -12.42 -10.87
N LEU A 132 2.25 -11.33 -10.09
CA LEU A 132 3.53 -10.74 -9.68
C LEU A 132 4.42 -11.74 -8.92
N LEU A 133 3.84 -12.58 -8.06
CA LEU A 133 4.58 -13.63 -7.35
C LEU A 133 5.02 -14.77 -8.26
N LEU A 134 4.21 -15.13 -9.26
CA LEU A 134 4.61 -16.09 -10.31
C LEU A 134 5.79 -15.57 -11.11
N VAL A 135 5.73 -14.30 -11.53
CA VAL A 135 6.83 -13.62 -12.23
C VAL A 135 8.10 -13.68 -11.39
N LEU A 136 8.03 -13.29 -10.11
CA LEU A 136 9.18 -13.34 -9.20
C LEU A 136 9.72 -14.77 -9.00
N ARG A 137 8.85 -15.79 -9.01
CA ARG A 137 9.23 -17.19 -8.84
C ARG A 137 9.94 -17.77 -10.06
N TYR A 138 9.43 -17.49 -11.27
CA TYR A 138 9.92 -18.10 -12.50
C TYR A 138 11.01 -17.28 -13.19
N LEU A 139 10.91 -15.95 -13.15
CA LEU A 139 11.91 -15.04 -13.72
C LEU A 139 12.92 -14.57 -12.67
N GLY A 140 12.81 -15.03 -11.43
CA GLY A 140 13.64 -14.59 -10.31
C GLY A 140 13.43 -13.09 -10.05
N ARG A 141 14.52 -12.40 -9.72
CA ARG A 141 14.57 -10.93 -9.72
C ARG A 141 15.12 -10.47 -11.07
N PRO A 142 14.31 -10.41 -12.15
CA PRO A 142 14.81 -10.20 -13.51
C PRO A 142 15.65 -8.92 -13.62
N PHE A 143 15.25 -7.85 -12.93
CA PHE A 143 16.01 -6.60 -12.87
C PHE A 143 17.34 -6.72 -12.15
N TYR A 144 17.41 -7.47 -11.04
CA TYR A 144 18.67 -7.72 -10.35
C TYR A 144 19.61 -8.58 -11.21
N GLY A 145 19.07 -9.58 -11.91
CA GLY A 145 19.85 -10.44 -12.81
C GLY A 145 20.38 -9.71 -14.05
N LEU A 146 19.59 -8.84 -14.66
CA LEU A 146 19.93 -8.14 -15.91
C LEU A 146 20.73 -6.85 -15.69
N MET A 147 20.41 -6.08 -14.65
CA MET A 147 20.96 -4.74 -14.43
C MET A 147 21.77 -4.62 -13.13
N GLY A 148 21.78 -5.66 -12.28
CA GLY A 148 22.42 -5.61 -10.96
C GLY A 148 23.93 -5.33 -10.99
N ASN A 149 24.60 -5.76 -12.07
CA ASN A 149 26.04 -5.51 -12.27
C ASN A 149 26.35 -4.14 -12.91
N TYR A 150 25.33 -3.45 -13.45
CA TYR A 150 25.49 -2.19 -14.20
C TYR A 150 24.94 -0.97 -13.45
N LEU A 151 24.18 -1.19 -12.37
CA LEU A 151 23.62 -0.13 -11.55
C LEU A 151 24.34 -0.03 -10.21
N PRO A 152 24.74 1.17 -9.76
CA PRO A 152 25.48 1.33 -8.51
C PRO A 152 24.64 1.02 -7.25
N ARG A 153 23.30 0.98 -7.35
CA ARG A 153 22.38 0.71 -6.23
C ARG A 153 21.12 -0.07 -6.68
N PRO A 154 21.24 -1.37 -7.00
CA PRO A 154 20.12 -2.18 -7.48
C PRO A 154 18.96 -2.31 -6.47
N GLN A 155 19.24 -2.11 -5.18
CA GLN A 155 18.23 -2.15 -4.11
C GLN A 155 17.20 -1.03 -4.23
N ILE A 156 17.63 0.19 -4.60
CA ILE A 156 16.73 1.34 -4.78
C ILE A 156 15.79 1.09 -5.96
N VAL A 157 16.31 0.54 -7.06
CA VAL A 157 15.49 0.20 -8.23
C VAL A 157 14.50 -0.92 -7.88
N SER A 158 14.96 -1.95 -7.17
CA SER A 158 14.08 -3.05 -6.72
C SER A 158 12.96 -2.57 -5.79
N TRP A 159 13.28 -1.66 -4.87
CA TRP A 159 12.32 -0.96 -4.03
C TRP A 159 11.32 -0.15 -4.86
N PHE A 160 11.80 0.71 -5.76
CA PHE A 160 10.95 1.57 -6.59
C PHE A 160 9.98 0.75 -7.45
N LEU A 161 10.45 -0.33 -8.06
CA LEU A 161 9.62 -1.25 -8.85
C LEU A 161 8.59 -1.98 -7.99
N THR A 162 8.96 -2.38 -6.78
CA THR A 162 8.04 -3.03 -5.83
C THR A 162 6.97 -2.04 -5.39
N PHE A 163 7.35 -0.83 -4.97
CA PHE A 163 6.43 0.21 -4.55
C PHE A 163 5.47 0.64 -5.67
N THR A 164 5.98 0.83 -6.89
CA THR A 164 5.16 1.15 -8.07
C THR A 164 4.19 0.02 -8.40
N SER A 165 4.63 -1.24 -8.30
CA SER A 165 3.76 -2.41 -8.52
C SER A 165 2.66 -2.51 -7.46
N VAL A 166 2.97 -2.22 -6.20
CA VAL A 166 1.95 -2.16 -5.13
C VAL A 166 0.98 -1.00 -5.36
N THR A 167 1.46 0.16 -5.82
CA THR A 167 0.63 1.32 -6.16
C THR A 167 -0.31 1.01 -7.32
N LEU A 168 0.16 0.31 -8.34
CA LEU A 168 -0.69 -0.22 -9.41
C LEU A 168 -1.72 -1.23 -8.89
N GLY A 169 -1.32 -2.09 -7.94
CA GLY A 169 -2.26 -2.93 -7.18
C GLY A 169 -3.37 -2.10 -6.54
N CYS A 170 -3.02 -1.01 -5.84
CA CYS A 170 -3.96 -0.12 -5.19
C CYS A 170 -4.98 0.51 -6.17
N LEU A 171 -4.60 0.77 -7.42
CA LEU A 171 -5.53 1.24 -8.46
C LEU A 171 -6.67 0.25 -8.74
N PHE A 172 -6.38 -1.07 -8.76
CA PHE A 172 -7.43 -2.10 -8.86
C PHE A 172 -8.28 -2.17 -7.60
N PHE A 173 -7.66 -2.01 -6.43
CA PHE A 173 -8.38 -2.12 -5.16
C PHE A 173 -9.37 -0.97 -4.96
N MET A 174 -8.98 0.27 -5.30
CA MET A 174 -9.78 1.46 -5.00
C MET A 174 -10.97 1.70 -5.94
N GLU A 175 -11.08 1.00 -7.07
CA GLU A 175 -12.08 1.29 -8.10
C GLU A 175 -13.02 0.11 -8.36
N THR A 176 -14.23 0.16 -7.79
CA THR A 176 -15.24 -0.90 -7.93
C THR A 176 -16.02 -0.81 -9.25
N ASN A 177 -16.03 0.33 -9.93
CA ASN A 177 -16.68 0.47 -11.23
C ASN A 177 -15.75 -0.05 -12.35
N SER A 178 -16.05 -1.22 -12.90
CA SER A 178 -15.22 -1.87 -13.92
C SER A 178 -14.97 -1.00 -15.17
N ARG A 179 -15.94 -0.18 -15.59
CA ARG A 179 -15.76 0.70 -16.75
C ARG A 179 -14.78 1.84 -16.42
N ARG A 180 -14.93 2.46 -15.26
CA ARG A 180 -14.01 3.53 -14.81
C ARG A 180 -12.61 3.00 -14.54
N LEU A 181 -12.48 1.79 -13.96
CA LEU A 181 -11.20 1.09 -13.81
C LEU A 181 -10.53 0.90 -15.17
N LEU A 182 -11.26 0.40 -16.17
CA LEU A 182 -10.73 0.22 -17.52
C LEU A 182 -10.27 1.55 -18.13
N THR A 183 -11.06 2.62 -17.98
CA THR A 183 -10.66 3.96 -18.43
C THR A 183 -9.37 4.41 -17.74
N LYS A 184 -9.27 4.30 -16.41
CA LYS A 184 -8.04 4.65 -15.66
C LYS A 184 -6.82 3.88 -16.17
N LEU A 185 -6.96 2.57 -16.40
CA LEU A 185 -5.88 1.72 -16.93
C LEU A 185 -5.45 2.12 -18.35
N LEU A 186 -6.40 2.45 -19.22
CA LEU A 186 -6.10 2.95 -20.57
C LEU A 186 -5.44 4.33 -20.51
N THR A 187 -5.90 5.21 -19.64
CA THR A 187 -5.35 6.56 -19.47
C THR A 187 -3.88 6.53 -19.07
N ILE A 188 -3.49 5.70 -18.08
CA ILE A 188 -2.09 5.65 -17.61
C ILE A 188 -1.11 5.08 -18.64
N ILE A 189 -1.57 4.32 -19.64
CA ILE A 189 -0.70 3.82 -20.72
C ILE A 189 -0.75 4.68 -21.98
N THR A 190 -1.64 5.69 -22.04
CA THR A 190 -1.81 6.55 -23.22
C THR A 190 -0.86 7.75 -23.14
N PRO A 191 0.15 7.88 -24.02
CA PRO A 191 1.13 8.97 -23.92
C PRO A 191 0.50 10.37 -23.98
N GLY A 192 -0.57 10.54 -24.77
CA GLY A 192 -1.30 11.81 -24.89
C GLY A 192 -1.98 12.27 -23.60
N ALA A 193 -2.23 11.37 -22.65
CA ALA A 193 -2.82 11.72 -21.35
C ALA A 193 -1.83 12.41 -20.40
N TYR A 194 -0.53 12.44 -20.75
CA TYR A 194 0.54 13.08 -20.00
C TYR A 194 0.88 14.48 -20.53
N SER A 195 -0.12 15.26 -20.96
CA SER A 195 0.10 16.63 -21.43
C SER A 195 0.46 17.59 -20.28
N TRP A 196 1.08 18.72 -20.63
CA TRP A 196 1.37 19.79 -19.67
C TRP A 196 0.08 20.43 -19.12
N GLU A 197 -0.95 20.57 -19.95
CA GLU A 197 -2.28 21.05 -19.56
C GLU A 197 -2.90 20.15 -18.49
N ASN A 198 -2.84 18.83 -18.69
CA ASN A 198 -3.31 17.86 -17.70
C ASN A 198 -2.53 17.97 -16.39
N LEU A 199 -1.21 18.22 -16.44
CA LEU A 199 -0.42 18.41 -15.23
C LEU A 199 -0.82 19.68 -14.48
N GLN A 200 -1.05 20.79 -15.19
CA GLN A 200 -1.52 22.05 -14.60
C GLN A 200 -2.90 21.91 -13.97
N ALA A 201 -3.80 21.13 -14.59
CA ALA A 201 -5.13 20.87 -14.06
C ALA A 201 -5.10 20.19 -12.67
N VAL A 202 -4.09 19.33 -12.40
CA VAL A 202 -3.92 18.72 -11.06
C VAL A 202 -3.65 19.76 -9.99
N PHE A 203 -2.79 20.73 -10.27
CA PHE A 203 -2.47 21.78 -9.29
C PHE A 203 -3.57 22.85 -9.21
N GLY A 204 -4.30 23.07 -10.31
CA GLY A 204 -5.41 24.00 -10.38
C GLY A 204 -6.69 23.53 -9.68
N SER A 205 -6.81 22.23 -9.36
CA SER A 205 -8.00 21.68 -8.69
C SER A 205 -8.05 21.94 -7.18
N TYR A 206 -7.01 22.54 -6.60
CA TYR A 206 -6.92 22.82 -5.16
C TYR A 206 -6.79 24.31 -4.90
N SER A 207 -7.50 24.80 -3.90
CA SER A 207 -7.22 26.12 -3.32
C SER A 207 -5.83 26.14 -2.66
N ILE A 208 -5.27 27.33 -2.45
CA ILE A 208 -3.96 27.50 -1.79
C ILE A 208 -3.95 26.84 -0.40
N ASN A 209 -5.06 26.93 0.34
CA ASN A 209 -5.17 26.35 1.67
C ASN A 209 -5.22 24.82 1.62
N GLU A 210 -6.00 24.23 0.72
CA GLU A 210 -6.05 22.77 0.49
C GLU A 210 -4.71 22.22 0.05
N ALA A 211 -4.05 22.87 -0.92
CA ALA A 211 -2.73 22.47 -1.38
C ALA A 211 -1.70 22.54 -0.25
N SER A 212 -1.72 23.59 0.57
CA SER A 212 -0.80 23.75 1.70
C SER A 212 -1.03 22.68 2.78
N ALA A 213 -2.29 22.40 3.11
CA ALA A 213 -2.65 21.35 4.06
C ALA A 213 -2.23 19.96 3.54
N LEU A 214 -2.49 19.66 2.27
CA LEU A 214 -2.07 18.41 1.63
C LEU A 214 -0.55 18.25 1.63
N LEU A 215 0.20 19.28 1.24
CA LEU A 215 1.67 19.25 1.25
C LEU A 215 2.22 19.03 2.66
N PHE A 216 1.62 19.63 3.67
CA PHE A 216 2.01 19.41 5.07
C PHE A 216 1.78 17.95 5.50
N ILE A 217 0.60 17.39 5.22
CA ILE A 217 0.28 16.00 5.56
C ILE A 217 1.14 15.00 4.77
N LEU A 218 1.44 15.29 3.51
CA LEU A 218 2.38 14.51 2.71
C LEU A 218 3.81 14.58 3.28
N GLY A 219 4.25 15.76 3.73
CA GLY A 219 5.52 15.93 4.43
C GLY A 219 5.62 15.08 5.69
N LEU A 220 4.57 15.05 6.52
CA LEU A 220 4.49 14.18 7.70
C LEU A 220 4.47 12.69 7.32
N SER A 221 3.74 12.33 6.27
CA SER A 221 3.68 10.96 5.76
C SER A 221 5.06 10.47 5.28
N LEU A 222 5.76 11.30 4.51
CA LEU A 222 7.13 11.03 4.05
C LEU A 222 8.10 10.93 5.23
N PHE A 223 7.96 11.78 6.25
CA PHE A 223 8.75 11.69 7.47
C PHE A 223 8.56 10.34 8.18
N VAL A 224 7.31 9.88 8.35
CA VAL A 224 7.02 8.57 8.96
C VAL A 224 7.64 7.43 8.15
N LEU A 225 7.43 7.42 6.83
CA LEU A 225 8.01 6.40 5.96
C LEU A 225 9.55 6.44 5.94
N LEU A 226 10.14 7.63 6.01
CA LEU A 226 11.59 7.78 6.12
C LEU A 226 12.11 7.18 7.43
N MET A 227 11.44 7.41 8.55
CA MET A 227 11.82 6.82 9.84
C MET A 227 11.74 5.29 9.80
N GLU A 228 10.69 4.73 9.19
CA GLU A 228 10.58 3.28 8.96
C GLU A 228 11.75 2.76 8.10
N HIS A 229 12.04 3.44 6.99
CA HIS A 229 13.12 3.05 6.09
C HIS A 229 14.50 3.10 6.75
N LEU A 230 14.77 4.15 7.52
CA LEU A 230 16.02 4.29 8.27
C LEU A 230 16.15 3.22 9.36
N ALA A 231 15.05 2.88 10.06
CA ALA A 231 15.05 1.82 11.06
C ALA A 231 15.39 0.46 10.42
N VAL A 232 14.73 0.13 9.32
CA VAL A 232 14.99 -1.12 8.56
C VAL A 232 16.42 -1.16 8.03
N TRP A 233 16.93 -0.06 7.48
CA TRP A 233 18.31 -0.01 6.98
C TRP A 233 19.35 -0.15 8.10
N GLN A 234 19.05 0.35 9.31
CA GLN A 234 19.89 0.15 10.49
C GLN A 234 19.78 -1.27 11.08
N GLY A 235 18.96 -2.16 10.50
CA GLY A 235 18.73 -3.51 11.02
C GLY A 235 17.95 -3.53 12.34
N LYS A 236 17.23 -2.46 12.64
CA LYS A 236 16.41 -2.34 13.85
C LYS A 236 14.99 -2.83 13.59
N PHE A 237 14.21 -2.93 14.66
CA PHE A 237 12.77 -3.10 14.55
C PHE A 237 12.17 -1.95 13.73
N GLU A 238 11.20 -2.26 12.86
CA GLU A 238 10.67 -1.36 11.83
C GLU A 238 10.18 -0.02 12.37
N TYR A 239 9.66 0.01 13.60
CA TYR A 239 9.10 1.21 14.23
C TYR A 239 9.98 1.78 15.35
N ASP A 240 11.21 1.29 15.52
CA ASP A 240 12.11 1.68 16.62
C ASP A 240 12.32 3.20 16.71
N LEU A 241 12.57 3.86 15.58
CA LEU A 241 12.79 5.31 15.55
C LEU A 241 11.52 6.10 15.91
N LEU A 242 10.35 5.65 15.43
CA LEU A 242 9.05 6.24 15.72
C LEU A 242 8.64 6.05 17.18
N LEU A 243 9.03 4.94 17.79
CA LEU A 243 8.77 4.60 19.19
C LEU A 243 9.85 5.13 20.14
N SER A 244 10.85 5.85 19.64
CA SER A 244 11.91 6.41 20.48
C SER A 244 11.35 7.36 21.54
N ARG A 245 12.05 7.47 22.68
CA ARG A 245 11.65 8.30 23.83
C ARG A 245 11.45 9.79 23.50
N TRP A 246 12.08 10.26 22.43
CA TRP A 246 12.05 11.67 22.00
C TRP A 246 10.97 11.92 20.96
N LEU A 247 10.78 10.98 20.02
CA LEU A 247 9.84 11.17 18.93
C LEU A 247 8.41 10.77 19.31
N SER A 248 8.23 9.73 20.12
CA SER A 248 6.90 9.25 20.47
C SER A 248 6.01 10.28 21.20
N PRO A 249 6.50 11.12 22.15
CA PRO A 249 5.66 12.15 22.75
C PRO A 249 5.28 13.26 21.76
N ILE A 250 6.18 13.59 20.82
CA ILE A 250 5.91 14.56 19.75
C ILE A 250 4.81 14.03 18.83
N LEU A 251 4.91 12.77 18.40
CA LEU A 251 3.89 12.13 17.56
C LEU A 251 2.54 12.03 18.28
N LEU A 252 2.54 11.79 19.60
CA LEU A 252 1.32 11.81 20.40
C LEU A 252 0.70 13.22 20.45
N ALA A 253 1.51 14.26 20.71
CA ALA A 253 1.02 15.64 20.69
C ALA A 253 0.46 16.03 19.32
N LEU A 254 1.17 15.69 18.23
CA LEU A 254 0.67 15.90 16.86
C LEU A 254 -0.63 15.14 16.59
N THR A 255 -0.81 13.96 17.18
CA THR A 255 -2.07 13.21 17.06
C THR A 255 -3.24 13.96 17.70
N ILE A 256 -3.03 14.64 18.82
CA ILE A 256 -4.05 15.45 19.48
C ILE A 256 -4.34 16.73 18.70
N LEU A 257 -3.29 17.40 18.20
CA LEU A 257 -3.39 18.71 17.56
C LEU A 257 -3.89 18.64 16.10
N LEU A 258 -3.60 17.54 15.40
CA LEU A 258 -3.83 17.39 13.96
C LEU A 258 -4.82 16.26 13.63
N ALA A 259 -5.53 15.74 14.64
CA ALA A 259 -6.61 14.80 14.39
C ALA A 259 -7.62 15.43 13.42
N ALA A 260 -8.01 14.69 12.39
CA ALA A 260 -9.00 15.16 11.43
C ALA A 260 -10.32 15.49 12.15
N ASN A 261 -10.87 16.67 11.87
CA ASN A 261 -12.15 17.10 12.44
C ASN A 261 -13.32 16.22 11.98
N THR A 262 -13.20 15.67 10.77
CA THR A 262 -14.14 14.72 10.18
C THR A 262 -13.41 13.40 9.95
N PRO A 263 -13.61 12.38 10.79
CA PRO A 263 -12.96 11.09 10.61
C PRO A 263 -13.47 10.44 9.31
N SER A 264 -12.57 9.84 8.53
CA SER A 264 -13.00 9.01 7.41
C SER A 264 -13.45 7.66 7.94
N GLU A 265 -14.39 7.02 7.24
CA GLU A 265 -14.70 5.62 7.50
C GLU A 265 -13.45 4.75 7.33
N PHE A 266 -13.46 3.59 7.98
CA PHE A 266 -12.44 2.59 7.76
C PHE A 266 -12.49 2.15 6.30
N ILE A 267 -11.34 2.09 5.64
CA ILE A 267 -11.27 1.96 4.18
C ILE A 267 -11.99 0.74 3.61
N TYR A 268 -12.17 -0.32 4.38
CA TYR A 268 -12.91 -1.51 3.97
C TYR A 268 -14.43 -1.35 3.93
N PHE A 269 -14.98 -0.32 4.56
CA PHE A 269 -16.41 -0.02 4.49
C PHE A 269 -16.77 0.90 3.31
N GLU A 270 -15.78 1.38 2.56
CA GLU A 270 -16.00 2.24 1.38
C GLU A 270 -16.31 1.45 0.09
N PHE A 271 -16.36 0.11 0.14
CA PHE A 271 -16.50 -0.76 -1.02
C PHE A 271 -17.68 -1.71 -0.95
#